data_AF-A0A1E5L9K7-F1
#
_entry.id   AF-A0A1E5L9K7-F1
#
_cell.length_a   1.000
_cell.length_b   1.000
_cell.length_c   1.000
_cell.angle_alpha   90.00
_cell.angle_beta   90.00
_cell.angle_gamma   90.00
#
_symmetry.space_group_name_H-M   'P 1'
#
loop_
_entity.id
_entity.type
_entity.pdbx_description
1 polymer ?
#
loop_
_entity_poly.entity_id
_entity_poly.type
_entity_poly.pdbx_seq_one_letter_code
_entity_poly.pdbx_strand_id
1 'polypeptide(L)'
;MAVLWSLFTPGLGQLYIHRVLTAVFTMVFMIVFIYFSNFLVAVHLIFLGNIQEATQALNPQWFLFIPSHIGFAIYDSYVNTVENNKLFESEQKKFFKKLYQQYRVKFPDLSNEV
;
A
#
# COMPACT_ATOMS: atom_id res chain seq x y z
N MET A 1 -10.24 0.46 4.35
CA MET A 1 -9.79 -0.86 4.86
C MET A 1 -8.46 -1.33 4.28
N ALA A 2 -8.06 -0.95 3.07
CA ALA A 2 -6.75 -1.31 2.50
C ALA A 2 -5.54 -0.86 3.35
N VAL A 3 -5.63 0.30 4.01
CA VAL A 3 -4.57 0.83 4.89
C VAL A 3 -4.29 -0.08 6.08
N LEU A 4 -5.32 -0.66 6.70
CA LEU A 4 -5.16 -1.61 7.82
C LEU A 4 -4.47 -2.90 7.37
N TRP A 5 -4.82 -3.43 6.20
CA TRP A 5 -4.19 -4.63 5.64
C TRP A 5 -2.76 -4.39 5.12
N SER A 6 -2.44 -3.18 4.65
CA SER A 6 -1.08 -2.77 4.30
C SER A 6 -0.15 -2.64 5.51
N LEU A 7 -0.71 -2.44 6.72
CA LEU A 7 0.03 -2.27 7.97
C LEU A 7 0.54 -3.61 8.52
N PHE A 8 -0.28 -4.66 8.45
CA PHE A 8 0.11 -6.00 8.93
C PHE A 8 0.99 -6.77 7.94
N THR A 9 0.80 -6.52 6.65
CA THR A 9 1.57 -7.17 5.57
C THR A 9 1.73 -6.19 4.41
N PRO A 10 2.89 -5.52 4.27
CA PRO A 10 3.12 -4.63 3.15
C PRO A 10 3.00 -5.42 1.83
N GLY A 11 2.03 -5.02 1.00
CA GLY A 11 1.68 -5.71 -0.26
C GLY A 11 0.20 -6.10 -0.37
N LEU A 12 -0.48 -6.48 0.72
CA LEU A 12 -1.90 -6.93 0.63
C LEU A 12 -2.89 -5.83 0.26
N GLY A 13 -2.67 -4.58 0.70
CA GLY A 13 -3.56 -3.47 0.32
C GLY A 13 -3.45 -3.05 -1.14
N GLN A 14 -2.32 -3.32 -1.79
CA GLN A 14 -2.16 -3.12 -3.25
C GLN A 14 -2.85 -4.21 -4.05
N LEU A 15 -2.83 -5.45 -3.52
CA LEU A 15 -3.53 -6.59 -4.10
C LEU A 15 -5.05 -6.35 -4.11
N TYR A 16 -5.57 -5.70 -3.06
CA TYR A 16 -6.98 -5.33 -2.94
C TYR A 16 -7.45 -4.35 -4.05
N ILE A 17 -6.55 -3.51 -4.57
CA ILE A 17 -6.85 -2.54 -5.64
C ILE A 17 -6.53 -3.15 -7.03
N HIS A 18 -6.38 -4.47 -7.12
CA HIS A 18 -5.97 -5.19 -8.34
C HIS A 18 -4.63 -4.74 -8.96
N ARG A 19 -3.81 -3.96 -8.23
CA ARG A 19 -2.43 -3.61 -8.65
C ARG A 19 -1.45 -4.72 -8.26
N VAL A 20 -1.58 -5.86 -8.94
CA VAL A 20 -0.81 -7.08 -8.66
C VAL A 20 0.70 -6.85 -8.81
N LEU A 21 1.14 -6.10 -9.82
CA LEU A 21 2.57 -5.86 -10.06
C LEU A 21 3.23 -5.09 -8.92
N THR A 22 2.61 -4.00 -8.46
CA THR A 22 3.13 -3.19 -7.35
C THR A 22 3.09 -3.97 -6.03
N ALA A 23 2.01 -4.74 -5.81
CA ALA A 23 1.89 -5.62 -4.64
C ALA A 23 3.02 -6.66 -4.57
N VAL A 24 3.29 -7.35 -5.68
CA VAL A 24 4.34 -8.37 -5.78
C VAL A 24 5.72 -7.73 -5.57
N PHE A 25 5.98 -6.57 -6.18
CA PHE A 25 7.24 -5.86 -6.00
C PHE A 25 7.48 -5.52 -4.52
N THR A 26 6.52 -4.88 -3.86
CA THR A 26 6.63 -4.51 -2.44
C THR A 26 6.80 -5.74 -1.54
N MET A 27 6.08 -6.83 -1.83
CA MET A 27 6.16 -8.09 -1.07
C MET A 27 7.53 -8.76 -1.21
N VAL A 28 8.05 -8.87 -2.43
CA VAL A 28 9.38 -9.46 -2.69
C VAL A 28 10.46 -8.66 -1.97
N PHE A 29 10.45 -7.34 -2.09
CA PHE A 29 11.43 -6.48 -1.42
C PHE A 29 11.33 -6.57 0.12
N MET A 30 10.12 -6.71 0.67
CA MET A 30 9.96 -6.93 2.11
C MET A 30 10.64 -8.23 2.56
N ILE A 31 10.45 -9.33 1.81
CA ILE A 31 11.08 -10.62 2.11
C ILE A 31 12.61 -10.51 2.03
N VAL A 32 13.12 -9.84 0.99
CA VAL A 32 14.56 -9.59 0.82
C VAL A 32 15.12 -8.80 2.01
N PHE A 33 14.47 -7.71 2.42
CA PHE A 33 14.93 -6.91 3.55
C PHE A 33 14.90 -7.66 4.88
N ILE A 34 13.86 -8.45 5.15
CA ILE A 34 13.79 -9.28 6.37
C ILE A 34 14.89 -10.35 6.36
N TYR A 35 15.11 -11.01 5.23
CA TYR A 35 16.09 -12.09 5.11
C TYR A 35 17.53 -11.57 5.30
N PHE A 36 17.91 -10.51 4.59
CA PHE A 36 19.28 -9.97 4.67
C PHE A 36 19.57 -9.18 5.95
N SER A 37 18.55 -8.68 6.65
CA SER A 37 18.73 -7.97 7.94
C SER A 37 18.93 -8.91 9.13
N ASN A 38 18.76 -10.23 8.98
CA ASN A 38 18.67 -11.19 10.08
C ASN A 38 17.63 -10.79 11.13
N PHE A 39 16.59 -10.05 10.73
CA PHE A 39 15.63 -9.47 11.67
C PHE A 39 14.93 -10.55 12.52
N LEU A 40 14.56 -11.69 11.92
CA LEU A 40 13.92 -12.79 12.64
C LEU A 40 14.81 -13.39 13.74
N VAL A 41 16.12 -13.47 13.49
CA VAL A 41 17.10 -13.97 14.48
C VAL A 41 17.22 -12.98 15.63
N ALA A 42 17.31 -11.68 15.33
CA ALA A 42 17.36 -10.64 16.35
C ALA A 42 16.09 -10.64 17.21
N VAL A 43 14.90 -10.78 16.59
CA VAL A 43 13.62 -10.89 17.32
C VAL A 43 13.62 -12.10 18.25
N HIS A 44 14.08 -13.26 17.78
CA HIS A 44 14.17 -14.46 18.60
C HIS A 44 15.09 -14.26 19.83
N LEU A 45 16.26 -13.66 19.63
CA LEU A 45 17.21 -13.35 20.71
C LEU A 45 16.65 -12.33 21.72
N ILE A 46 15.86 -11.35 21.25
CA ILE A 46 15.15 -10.40 22.13
C ILE A 46 14.12 -11.13 23.01
N PHE A 47 13.37 -12.10 22.46
CA PHE A 47 12.44 -12.90 23.25
C PHE A 47 13.13 -13.77 24.30
N LEU A 48 14.37 -14.18 24.06
CA LEU A 48 15.22 -14.88 25.04
C LEU A 48 15.85 -13.94 26.08
N GLY A 49 15.66 -12.62 25.93
CA GLY A 49 16.22 -11.61 26.83
C GLY A 49 17.66 -11.18 26.51
N ASN A 50 18.26 -11.69 25.42
CA ASN A 50 19.65 -11.38 25.06
C ASN A 50 19.75 -10.23 24.04
N ILE A 51 19.60 -8.99 24.53
CA ILE A 51 19.51 -7.78 23.68
C ILE A 51 20.85 -7.42 23.02
N GLN A 52 21.98 -7.61 23.71
CA GLN A 52 23.30 -7.33 23.14
C GLN A 52 23.59 -8.22 21.93
N GLU A 53 23.34 -9.51 22.07
CA GLU A 53 23.55 -10.50 20.99
C GLU A 53 22.58 -10.27 19.83
N ALA A 54 21.33 -9.92 20.12
CA ALA A 54 20.34 -9.55 19.11
C ALA A 54 20.79 -8.36 18.25
N THR A 55 21.38 -7.34 18.88
CA THR A 55 21.85 -6.14 18.19
C THR A 55 23.07 -6.44 17.31
N GLN A 56 23.95 -7.36 17.73
CA GLN A 56 25.12 -7.77 16.95
C GLN A 56 24.77 -8.68 15.77
N ALA A 57 23.73 -9.50 15.91
CA ALA A 57 23.25 -10.39 14.83
C ALA A 57 22.55 -9.63 13.70
N LEU A 58 22.01 -8.43 14.00
CA LEU A 58 21.26 -7.61 13.06
C LEU A 58 22.20 -6.94 12.04
N ASN A 59 21.82 -6.94 10.75
CA ASN A 59 22.53 -6.15 9.76
C ASN A 59 21.89 -4.74 9.63
N PRO A 60 22.54 -3.68 10.12
CA PRO A 60 21.95 -2.34 10.18
C PRO A 60 21.67 -1.74 8.80
N GLN A 61 22.48 -2.09 7.78
CA GLN A 61 22.30 -1.56 6.44
C GLN A 61 20.96 -1.98 5.84
N TRP A 62 20.59 -3.26 5.99
CA TRP A 62 19.31 -3.77 5.50
C TRP A 62 18.13 -3.39 6.40
N PHE A 63 18.35 -3.34 7.72
CA PHE A 63 17.31 -3.00 8.69
C PHE A 63 16.78 -1.57 8.52
N LEU A 64 17.68 -0.61 8.27
CA LEU A 64 17.30 0.81 8.12
C LEU A 64 16.41 1.08 6.88
N PHE A 65 16.36 0.17 5.90
CA PHE A 65 15.46 0.30 4.75
C PHE A 65 14.01 -0.12 5.04
N ILE A 66 13.77 -0.90 6.10
CA ILE A 66 12.43 -1.44 6.41
C ILE A 66 11.40 -0.33 6.67
N PRO A 67 11.65 0.70 7.53
CA PRO A 67 10.66 1.75 7.79
C PRO A 67 10.31 2.57 6.54
N SER A 68 11.31 2.86 5.71
CA SER A 68 11.12 3.58 4.44
C SER A 68 10.27 2.77 3.47
N HIS A 69 10.53 1.46 3.35
CA HIS A 69 9.77 0.55 2.48
C HIS A 69 8.30 0.43 2.91
N ILE A 70 8.05 0.32 4.22
CA ILE A 70 6.69 0.29 4.78
C ILE A 70 5.98 1.63 4.52
N GLY A 71 6.67 2.76 4.76
CA GLY A 71 6.12 4.10 4.50
C GLY A 71 5.71 4.29 3.03
N PHE A 72 6.57 3.85 2.10
CA PHE A 72 6.27 3.84 0.68
C PHE A 72 5.04 2.98 0.35
N ALA A 73 4.96 1.76 0.89
CA ALA A 73 3.84 0.84 0.66
C ALA A 73 2.50 1.43 1.13
N ILE A 74 2.50 2.10 2.29
CA ILE A 74 1.32 2.76 2.86
C ILE A 74 0.91 3.95 1.99
N TYR A 75 1.87 4.83 1.65
CA TYR A 75 1.60 6.02 0.86
C TYR A 75 1.06 5.68 -0.53
N ASP A 76 1.72 4.75 -1.24
CA ASP A 76 1.26 4.30 -2.55
C ASP A 76 -0.14 3.70 -2.44
N SER A 77 -0.43 2.87 -1.43
CA SER A 77 -1.75 2.26 -1.28
C SER A 77 -2.84 3.30 -1.04
N TYR A 78 -2.54 4.34 -0.26
CA TYR A 78 -3.46 5.43 0.00
C TYR A 78 -3.76 6.25 -1.26
N VAL A 79 -2.73 6.75 -1.95
CA VAL A 79 -2.90 7.57 -3.16
C VAL A 79 -3.68 6.82 -4.23
N ASN A 80 -3.33 5.56 -4.48
CA ASN A 80 -4.04 4.74 -5.46
C ASN A 80 -5.49 4.49 -5.07
N THR A 81 -5.81 4.32 -3.77
CA THR A 81 -7.21 4.18 -3.33
C THR A 81 -8.00 5.44 -3.65
N VAL A 82 -7.43 6.62 -3.38
CA VAL A 82 -8.10 7.91 -3.63
C VAL A 82 -8.31 8.14 -5.12
N GLU A 83 -7.29 7.88 -5.94
CA GLU A 83 -7.40 8.02 -7.39
C GLU A 83 -8.41 7.04 -8.00
N ASN A 84 -8.44 5.79 -7.53
CA ASN A 84 -9.39 4.80 -8.00
C ASN A 84 -10.84 5.19 -7.70
N ASN A 85 -11.11 5.75 -6.51
CA ASN A 85 -12.43 6.25 -6.15
C ASN A 85 -12.87 7.41 -7.05
N LYS A 86 -11.97 8.37 -7.35
CA LYS A 86 -12.25 9.47 -8.28
C LYS A 86 -12.57 8.96 -9.69
N LEU A 87 -11.80 7.97 -10.17
CA LEU A 87 -12.04 7.37 -11.47
C LEU A 87 -13.42 6.67 -11.51
N PHE A 88 -13.76 5.93 -10.46
CA PHE A 88 -15.06 5.26 -10.33
C PHE A 88 -16.22 6.26 -10.38
N GLU A 89 -16.14 7.36 -9.62
CA GLU A 89 -17.15 8.43 -9.67
C GLU A 89 -17.30 9.01 -11.08
N SER A 90 -16.18 9.23 -11.78
CA SER A 90 -16.20 9.77 -13.14
C SER A 90 -16.88 8.82 -14.14
N GLU A 91 -16.60 7.51 -14.04
CA GLU A 91 -17.22 6.48 -14.88
C GLU A 91 -18.69 6.29 -14.55
N GLN A 92 -19.05 6.31 -13.27
CA GLN A 92 -20.45 6.24 -12.84
C GLN A 92 -21.26 7.44 -13.35
N LYS A 93 -20.69 8.66 -13.30
CA LYS A 93 -21.32 9.86 -13.87
C LYS A 93 -21.50 9.74 -15.39
N LYS A 94 -20.50 9.24 -16.12
CA LYS A 94 -20.62 8.96 -17.57
C LYS A 94 -21.70 7.91 -17.86
N PHE A 95 -21.75 6.84 -17.08
CA PHE A 95 -22.76 5.78 -17.21
C PHE A 95 -24.19 6.33 -17.04
N PHE A 96 -24.43 7.11 -15.99
CA PHE A 96 -25.74 7.73 -15.77
C PHE A 96 -26.11 8.75 -16.84
N LYS A 97 -25.14 9.56 -17.30
CA LYS A 97 -25.34 10.48 -18.43
C LYS A 97 -25.73 9.74 -19.72
N LYS A 98 -25.14 8.56 -19.96
CA LYS A 98 -25.44 7.75 -21.15
C LYS A 98 -26.81 7.09 -21.12
N LEU A 99 -27.25 6.59 -19.96
CA LEU A 99 -28.44 5.74 -19.86
C LEU A 99 -29.69 6.44 -19.34
N TYR A 100 -29.55 7.47 -18.50
CA TYR A 100 -30.66 8.06 -17.76
C TYR A 100 -30.86 9.56 -18.03
N GLN A 101 -30.03 10.18 -18.87
CA GLN A 101 -30.15 11.61 -19.14
C GLN A 101 -31.32 11.88 -20.09
N GLN A 102 -32.51 12.05 -19.53
CA GLN A 102 -33.67 12.58 -20.25
C GLN A 102 -33.39 14.04 -20.64
N TYR A 103 -33.85 14.44 -21.83
CA TYR A 103 -33.61 15.76 -22.45
C TYR A 103 -33.93 16.97 -21.55
N ARG A 104 -34.76 16.79 -20.52
CA ARG A 104 -35.26 17.86 -19.64
C ARG A 104 -34.30 18.23 -18.48
N VAL A 105 -33.43 17.34 -18.01
CA VAL A 105 -32.54 17.61 -16.86
C VAL A 105 -31.08 17.50 -17.29
N LYS A 106 -30.35 18.61 -17.24
CA LYS A 106 -28.90 18.65 -17.50
C LYS A 106 -28.13 18.64 -16.18
N PHE A 107 -27.28 17.63 -15.99
CA PHE A 107 -26.32 17.67 -14.89
C PHE A 107 -25.30 18.81 -15.10
N PRO A 108 -24.94 19.55 -14.04
CA PRO A 108 -23.90 20.57 -14.13
C PRO A 108 -22.55 19.94 -14.50
N ASP A 109 -21.83 20.63 -15.39
CA ASP A 109 -20.55 20.18 -15.91
C ASP A 109 -19.42 20.61 -14.97
N LEU A 110 -19.15 19.77 -13.98
CA LEU A 110 -18.11 19.96 -12.97
C LEU A 110 -16.71 19.55 -13.49
N SER A 111 -16.54 19.27 -14.79
CA SER A 111 -15.23 18.94 -15.37
C SER A 111 -14.22 20.08 -15.27
N ASN A 112 -14.69 21.29 -14.98
CA ASN A 112 -13.88 22.51 -14.92
C ASN A 112 -13.55 22.93 -13.47
N GLU A 113 -13.93 22.13 -12.45
CA GLU A 113 -13.70 22.44 -11.03
C GLU A 113 -12.60 21.57 -10.38
N VAL A 114 -11.78 20.87 -11.19
CA VAL A 114 -10.63 20.06 -10.72
C VAL A 114 -9.33 20.68 -11.20
#